data_AF-A0A4Q7YKF9-F1
#
_entry.id   AF-A0A4Q7YKF9-F1
#
_cell.length_a   1.000
_cell.length_b   1.000
_cell.length_c   1.000
_cell.angle_alpha   90.00
_cell.angle_beta   90.00
_cell.angle_gamma   90.00
#
_symmetry.space_group_name_H-M   'P 1'
#
loop_
_entity.id
_entity.type
_entity.pdbx_description
1 polymer ?
#
loop_
_entity_poly.entity_id
_entity_poly.type
_entity_poly.pdbx_seq_one_letter_code
_entity_poly.pdbx_strand_id
1 'polypeptide(L)'
;MRKELGAFERGRHRPQPLFQTHQFRRRLQFRALRRLVPLIETGSHSWHLLQDRLARTSSVGVDLDMRSWFYRRTLPDCGDLLCVFPDVAMHYPANITVGTEVFINRGVNISAPAPVTLGDHSLIGPYTVINSGNHRFSDAGRRIRDQGHDIAPISVGKDVWLGAHVSVLAGVNVGEGAVVGAGAVVSRDIPPYAIAVGVPARVVGERS
;
A
#
# COMPACT_ATOMS: atom_id res chain seq x y z
N MET A 1 26.37 -13.97 43.28
CA MET A 1 26.84 -13.64 41.91
C MET A 1 25.68 -13.02 41.13
N ARG A 2 25.45 -11.72 41.31
CA ARG A 2 24.49 -10.93 40.51
C ARG A 2 25.27 -10.38 39.33
N LYS A 3 24.86 -10.68 38.09
CA LYS A 3 25.35 -9.97 36.90
C LYS A 3 24.30 -8.94 36.51
N GLU A 4 24.71 -7.69 36.53
CA GLU A 4 23.98 -6.53 36.04
C GLU A 4 23.76 -6.70 34.53
N LEU A 5 22.50 -6.62 34.10
CA LEU A 5 22.15 -6.41 32.70
C LEU A 5 22.15 -4.90 32.47
N GLY A 6 23.15 -4.42 31.71
CA GLY A 6 23.28 -3.03 31.32
C GLY A 6 22.04 -2.54 30.57
N ALA A 7 21.58 -1.36 30.94
CA ALA A 7 20.49 -0.66 30.28
C ALA A 7 20.83 -0.42 28.80
N PHE A 8 20.01 -0.98 27.91
CA PHE A 8 20.06 -0.68 26.49
C PHE A 8 19.49 0.73 26.29
N GLU A 9 20.36 1.72 26.12
CA GLU A 9 19.95 3.08 25.81
C GLU A 9 19.22 3.10 24.46
N ARG A 10 17.92 3.42 24.51
CA ARG A 10 17.10 3.67 23.31
C ARG A 10 17.58 4.95 22.64
N GLY A 11 18.61 4.84 21.81
CA GLY A 11 19.02 5.91 20.92
C GLY A 11 17.85 6.30 20.02
N ARG A 12 17.31 7.51 20.22
CA ARG A 12 16.33 8.12 19.30
C ARG A 12 17.06 8.41 18.00
N HIS A 13 17.09 7.43 17.10
CA HIS A 13 17.52 7.64 15.73
C HIS A 13 16.60 8.70 15.14
N ARG A 14 17.13 9.90 14.81
CA ARG A 14 16.33 10.88 14.07
C ARG A 14 15.90 10.19 12.78
N PRO A 15 14.59 10.11 12.46
CA PRO A 15 14.15 9.55 11.20
C PRO A 15 14.75 10.39 10.09
N GLN A 16 15.49 9.76 9.18
CA GLN A 16 15.77 10.41 7.91
C GLN A 16 14.43 10.61 7.20
N PRO A 17 14.15 11.78 6.61
CA PRO A 17 12.88 11.98 5.93
C PRO A 17 12.78 10.96 4.80
N LEU A 18 11.75 10.11 4.84
CA LEU A 18 11.51 9.03 3.86
C LEU A 18 11.48 9.53 2.40
N PHE A 19 11.33 10.84 2.20
CA PHE A 19 11.24 11.53 0.91
C PHE A 19 12.41 12.46 0.59
N GLN A 20 13.43 12.58 1.45
CA GLN A 20 14.64 13.35 1.13
C GLN A 20 15.68 12.46 0.45
N THR A 21 16.27 12.97 -0.65
CA THR A 21 16.93 12.23 -1.75
C THR A 21 15.88 11.56 -2.65
N HIS A 22 15.36 12.18 -3.72
CA HIS A 22 16.03 12.36 -5.02
C HIS A 22 15.47 13.55 -5.83
N GLN A 23 15.63 14.77 -5.33
CA GLN A 23 15.42 15.96 -6.17
C GLN A 23 16.55 16.20 -7.19
N PHE A 24 17.60 15.36 -7.20
CA PHE A 24 18.76 15.56 -8.04
C PHE A 24 18.63 14.85 -9.40
N ARG A 25 18.36 15.66 -10.45
CA ARG A 25 18.41 15.34 -11.91
C ARG A 25 17.15 14.80 -12.60
N ARG A 26 15.99 15.43 -12.36
CA ARG A 26 14.74 15.20 -13.11
C ARG A 26 14.71 15.59 -14.61
N ARG A 27 15.81 16.04 -15.23
CA ARG A 27 15.74 16.70 -16.57
C ARG A 27 16.13 15.85 -17.79
N LEU A 28 17.00 14.85 -17.66
CA LEU A 28 17.58 14.20 -18.86
C LEU A 28 17.20 12.73 -19.09
N GLN A 29 16.93 11.93 -18.05
CA GLN A 29 16.87 10.46 -18.21
C GLN A 29 15.53 9.91 -18.74
N PHE A 30 14.47 10.72 -18.82
CA PHE A 30 13.11 10.20 -19.07
C PHE A 30 12.40 10.76 -20.30
N ARG A 31 13.11 11.36 -21.26
CA ARG A 31 12.46 12.02 -22.41
C ARG A 31 11.50 11.10 -23.19
N ALA A 32 11.87 9.84 -23.41
CA ALA A 32 11.01 8.87 -24.11
C ALA A 32 9.82 8.41 -23.24
N LEU A 33 10.07 8.01 -22.00
CA LEU A 33 9.02 7.60 -21.05
C LEU A 33 8.00 8.72 -20.79
N ARG A 34 8.45 9.97 -20.67
CA ARG A 34 7.57 11.14 -20.51
C ARG A 34 6.60 11.37 -21.65
N ARG A 35 6.94 10.94 -22.87
CA ARG A 35 6.06 11.03 -24.03
C ARG A 35 5.08 9.85 -24.10
N LEU A 36 5.51 8.67 -23.67
CA LEU A 36 4.74 7.43 -23.83
C LEU A 36 3.77 7.16 -22.68
N VAL A 37 4.20 7.39 -21.43
CA VAL A 37 3.39 7.05 -20.24
C VAL A 37 2.05 7.80 -20.17
N PRO A 38 1.94 9.09 -20.56
CA PRO A 38 0.64 9.77 -20.60
C PRO A 38 -0.36 9.17 -21.62
N LEU A 39 0.11 8.34 -22.55
CA LEU A 39 -0.73 7.66 -23.54
C LEU A 39 -1.16 6.26 -23.10
N ILE A 40 -0.64 5.78 -21.95
CA ILE A 40 -1.01 4.47 -21.41
C ILE A 40 -2.29 4.64 -20.61
N GLU A 41 -3.36 4.04 -21.10
CA GLU A 41 -4.62 3.94 -20.37
C GLU A 41 -4.43 3.09 -19.11
N THR A 42 -4.88 3.62 -17.97
CA THR A 42 -4.82 2.98 -16.66
C THR A 42 -5.49 1.60 -16.69
N GLY A 43 -4.74 0.56 -16.31
CA GLY A 43 -5.28 -0.81 -16.28
C GLY A 43 -5.37 -1.52 -17.63
N SER A 44 -4.90 -0.89 -18.71
CA SER A 44 -4.73 -1.57 -20.00
C SER A 44 -3.66 -2.68 -19.94
N HIS A 45 -3.63 -3.54 -20.96
CA HIS A 45 -2.61 -4.60 -21.04
C HIS A 45 -1.18 -4.03 -21.01
N SER A 46 -0.93 -2.93 -21.73
CA SER A 46 0.38 -2.26 -21.76
C SER A 46 0.73 -1.64 -20.40
N TRP A 47 -0.26 -1.15 -19.66
CA TRP A 47 -0.09 -0.69 -18.28
C TRP A 47 0.42 -1.80 -17.38
N HIS A 48 -0.23 -2.98 -17.42
CA HIS A 48 0.18 -4.14 -16.64
C HIS A 48 1.58 -4.65 -17.02
N LEU A 49 1.89 -4.74 -18.31
CA LEU A 49 3.24 -5.10 -18.77
C LEU A 49 4.32 -4.16 -18.25
N LEU A 50 4.04 -2.85 -18.21
CA LEU A 50 4.99 -1.85 -17.73
C LEU A 50 5.12 -1.89 -16.21
N GLN A 51 4.01 -2.04 -15.46
CA GLN A 51 4.02 -2.31 -14.02
C GLN A 51 4.95 -3.48 -13.72
N ASP A 52 4.75 -4.63 -14.37
CA ASP A 52 5.53 -5.85 -14.09
C ASP A 52 7.03 -5.66 -14.36
N ARG A 53 7.38 -4.92 -15.41
CA ARG A 53 8.78 -4.61 -15.72
C ARG A 53 9.40 -3.70 -14.67
N LEU A 54 8.70 -2.63 -14.30
CA LEU A 54 9.18 -1.67 -13.30
C LEU A 54 9.24 -2.30 -11.91
N ALA A 55 8.34 -3.21 -11.57
CA ALA A 55 8.32 -3.94 -10.31
C ALA A 55 9.60 -4.76 -10.08
N ARG A 56 10.32 -5.18 -11.13
CA ARG A 56 11.56 -5.97 -11.03
C ARG A 56 12.84 -5.14 -10.88
N THR A 57 12.77 -3.81 -10.90
CA THR A 57 13.97 -2.95 -10.79
C THR A 57 14.37 -2.69 -9.32
N SER A 58 15.54 -2.09 -9.07
CA SER A 58 16.08 -1.97 -7.71
C SER A 58 15.26 -1.04 -6.80
N SER A 59 15.35 -1.18 -5.48
CA SER A 59 14.58 -0.36 -4.52
C SER A 59 15.17 1.04 -4.26
N VAL A 60 16.16 1.48 -5.04
CA VAL A 60 16.93 2.70 -4.76
C VAL A 60 17.17 3.54 -6.01
N GLY A 61 17.55 4.80 -5.80
CA GLY A 61 17.97 5.70 -6.86
C GLY A 61 16.93 5.86 -7.98
N VAL A 62 17.43 5.84 -9.22
CA VAL A 62 16.64 6.11 -10.44
C VAL A 62 15.49 5.11 -10.63
N ASP A 63 15.65 3.86 -10.21
CA ASP A 63 14.63 2.82 -10.36
C ASP A 63 13.40 3.09 -9.48
N LEU A 64 13.63 3.57 -8.25
CA LEU A 64 12.58 4.00 -7.33
C LEU A 64 11.83 5.22 -7.87
N ASP A 65 12.57 6.20 -8.39
CA ASP A 65 11.99 7.39 -8.99
C ASP A 65 11.13 7.06 -10.22
N MET A 66 11.61 6.15 -11.07
CA MET A 66 10.89 5.70 -12.26
C MET A 66 9.58 5.02 -11.91
N ARG A 67 9.59 4.07 -10.99
CA ARG A 67 8.37 3.39 -10.50
C ARG A 67 7.38 4.40 -9.95
N SER A 68 7.82 5.20 -9.00
CA SER A 68 6.98 6.19 -8.32
C SER A 68 6.38 7.19 -9.30
N TRP A 69 7.16 7.63 -10.29
CA TRP A 69 6.69 8.51 -11.36
C TRP A 69 5.67 7.83 -12.28
N PHE A 70 5.86 6.56 -12.64
CA PHE A 70 4.91 5.81 -13.47
C PHE A 70 3.54 5.70 -12.80
N TYR A 71 3.48 5.25 -11.55
CA TYR A 71 2.21 5.15 -10.82
C TYR A 71 1.54 6.51 -10.65
N ARG A 72 2.29 7.53 -10.22
CA ARG A 72 1.74 8.89 -10.07
C ARG A 72 1.15 9.46 -11.35
N ARG A 73 1.65 9.06 -12.52
CA ARG A 73 1.19 9.58 -13.82
C ARG A 73 0.05 8.79 -14.44
N THR A 74 -0.22 7.59 -13.94
CA THR A 74 -1.15 6.66 -14.57
C THR A 74 -2.27 6.22 -13.64
N LEU A 75 -2.18 6.45 -12.32
CA LEU A 75 -3.33 6.33 -11.44
C LEU A 75 -4.27 7.53 -11.64
N PRO A 76 -5.59 7.34 -11.55
CA PRO A 76 -6.58 8.39 -11.85
C PRO A 76 -6.55 9.52 -10.82
N ASP A 77 -6.32 9.19 -9.55
CA ASP A 77 -6.19 10.13 -8.45
C ASP A 77 -4.99 9.72 -7.58
N CYS A 78 -3.89 10.44 -7.77
CA CYS A 78 -2.65 10.20 -7.05
C CYS A 78 -2.00 11.52 -6.64
N GLY A 79 -1.87 11.69 -5.32
CA GLY A 79 -1.21 12.81 -4.71
C GLY A 79 0.29 12.89 -4.99
N ASP A 80 0.88 13.93 -4.42
CA ASP A 80 2.30 14.21 -4.57
C ASP A 80 3.16 13.25 -3.74
N LEU A 81 4.46 13.13 -4.07
CA LEU A 81 5.43 12.38 -3.27
C LEU A 81 5.07 10.91 -2.96
N LEU A 82 4.36 10.22 -3.85
CA LEU A 82 4.23 8.75 -3.80
C LEU A 82 5.60 8.07 -3.87
N CYS A 83 5.83 7.05 -3.04
CA CYS A 83 6.99 6.16 -3.09
C CYS A 83 6.55 4.71 -3.26
N VAL A 84 7.00 4.04 -4.33
CA VAL A 84 6.60 2.65 -4.65
C VAL A 84 7.81 1.73 -4.76
N PHE A 85 7.89 0.75 -3.87
CA PHE A 85 8.95 -0.25 -3.85
C PHE A 85 8.76 -1.34 -4.91
N PRO A 86 9.79 -2.17 -5.16
CA PRO A 86 9.69 -3.28 -6.10
C PRO A 86 8.59 -4.29 -5.72
N ASP A 87 8.18 -5.12 -6.68
CA ASP A 87 7.18 -6.18 -6.52
C ASP A 87 5.77 -5.72 -6.10
N VAL A 88 5.49 -4.41 -6.12
CA VAL A 88 4.12 -3.90 -5.91
C VAL A 88 3.27 -4.25 -7.13
N ALA A 89 2.09 -4.81 -6.87
CA ALA A 89 1.11 -5.15 -7.90
C ALA A 89 -0.23 -4.50 -7.59
N MET A 90 -0.74 -3.71 -8.53
CA MET A 90 -2.07 -3.13 -8.48
C MET A 90 -2.94 -3.75 -9.58
N HIS A 91 -4.11 -4.25 -9.18
CA HIS A 91 -5.14 -4.80 -10.06
C HIS A 91 -6.38 -3.90 -9.97
N TYR A 92 -7.04 -3.66 -11.12
CA TYR A 92 -8.10 -2.66 -11.25
C TYR A 92 -7.64 -1.25 -10.83
N PRO A 93 -6.51 -0.73 -11.37
CA PRO A 93 -5.91 0.51 -10.91
C PRO A 93 -6.80 1.76 -11.08
N ALA A 94 -7.83 1.69 -11.93
CA ALA A 94 -8.83 2.75 -12.07
C ALA A 94 -9.67 2.98 -10.80
N ASN A 95 -9.71 2.00 -9.89
CA ASN A 95 -10.43 2.07 -8.62
C ASN A 95 -9.52 2.42 -7.44
N ILE A 96 -8.26 2.76 -7.67
CA ILE A 96 -7.28 3.03 -6.62
C ILE A 96 -7.03 4.55 -6.55
N THR A 97 -7.32 5.12 -5.39
CA THR A 97 -7.00 6.51 -5.05
C THR A 97 -5.87 6.53 -4.02
N VAL A 98 -4.86 7.35 -4.26
CA VAL A 98 -3.68 7.47 -3.39
C VAL A 98 -3.46 8.93 -3.02
N GLY A 99 -3.38 9.21 -1.72
CA GLY A 99 -3.10 10.53 -1.19
C GLY A 99 -1.66 11.02 -1.42
N THR A 100 -1.33 12.12 -0.77
CA THR A 100 0.01 12.73 -0.81
C THR A 100 0.94 12.05 0.20
N GLU A 101 2.22 11.91 -0.14
CA GLU A 101 3.26 11.32 0.73
C GLU A 101 2.95 9.89 1.21
N VAL A 102 2.31 9.09 0.36
CA VAL A 102 2.07 7.66 0.64
C VAL A 102 3.32 6.85 0.32
N PHE A 103 3.67 5.93 1.23
CA PHE A 103 4.77 4.99 1.08
C PHE A 103 4.23 3.57 0.93
N ILE A 104 4.49 2.94 -0.23
CA ILE A 104 4.07 1.56 -0.52
C ILE A 104 5.31 0.69 -0.61
N ASN A 105 5.50 -0.17 0.40
CA ASN A 105 6.68 -1.00 0.51
C ASN A 105 6.59 -2.25 -0.40
N ARG A 106 7.68 -3.01 -0.45
CA ARG A 106 7.88 -4.13 -1.38
C ARG A 106 6.76 -5.15 -1.29
N GLY A 107 6.37 -5.66 -2.45
CA GLY A 107 5.49 -6.83 -2.53
C GLY A 107 4.04 -6.58 -2.10
N VAL A 108 3.64 -5.31 -1.89
CA VAL A 108 2.25 -4.97 -1.60
C VAL A 108 1.37 -5.34 -2.78
N ASN A 109 0.27 -6.04 -2.52
CA ASN A 109 -0.75 -6.36 -3.50
C ASN A 109 -2.02 -5.57 -3.20
N ILE A 110 -2.49 -4.80 -4.18
CA ILE A 110 -3.77 -4.08 -4.11
C ILE A 110 -4.67 -4.61 -5.21
N SER A 111 -5.73 -5.32 -4.83
CA SER A 111 -6.77 -5.79 -5.73
C SER A 111 -8.03 -4.97 -5.48
N ALA A 112 -8.42 -4.13 -6.45
CA ALA A 112 -9.47 -3.14 -6.29
C ALA A 112 -10.71 -3.38 -7.19
N PRO A 113 -11.38 -4.56 -7.18
CA PRO A 113 -12.63 -4.72 -7.93
C PRO A 113 -13.74 -3.76 -7.44
N ALA A 114 -13.66 -3.28 -6.20
CA ALA A 114 -14.35 -2.08 -5.68
C ALA A 114 -13.32 -1.00 -5.25
N PRO A 115 -13.72 0.27 -5.06
CA PRO A 115 -12.80 1.36 -4.71
C PRO A 115 -11.89 1.07 -3.52
N VAL A 116 -10.62 1.43 -3.64
CA VAL A 116 -9.61 1.37 -2.57
C VAL A 116 -8.97 2.74 -2.44
N THR A 117 -9.05 3.34 -1.26
CA THR A 117 -8.46 4.65 -0.97
C THR A 117 -7.33 4.51 0.05
N LEU A 118 -6.17 5.11 -0.26
CA LEU A 118 -5.05 5.27 0.68
C LEU A 118 -4.89 6.76 1.03
N GLY A 119 -5.16 7.13 2.27
CA GLY A 119 -5.08 8.52 2.72
C GLY A 119 -3.65 9.05 2.84
N ASP A 120 -3.53 10.38 2.88
CA ASP A 120 -2.26 11.11 2.96
C ASP A 120 -1.34 10.59 4.07
N HIS A 121 -0.03 10.62 3.84
CA HIS A 121 1.03 10.25 4.80
C HIS A 121 1.00 8.79 5.27
N SER A 122 0.19 7.92 4.66
CA SER A 122 0.09 6.52 5.07
C SER A 122 1.32 5.70 4.68
N LEU A 123 1.68 4.77 5.57
CA LEU A 123 2.77 3.82 5.39
C LEU A 123 2.21 2.41 5.24
N ILE A 124 2.41 1.80 4.08
CA ILE A 124 1.97 0.44 3.79
C ILE A 124 3.18 -0.49 3.85
N GLY A 125 3.21 -1.34 4.88
CA GLY A 125 4.28 -2.28 5.16
C GLY A 125 4.41 -3.38 4.09
N PRO A 126 5.58 -4.03 4.02
CA PRO A 126 5.89 -4.95 2.93
C PRO A 126 4.95 -6.16 2.96
N TYR A 127 4.60 -6.65 1.77
CA TYR A 127 3.73 -7.81 1.56
C TYR A 127 2.32 -7.67 2.16
N THR A 128 1.87 -6.43 2.37
CA THR A 128 0.46 -6.16 2.72
C THR A 128 -0.44 -6.52 1.54
N VAL A 129 -1.58 -7.14 1.81
CA VAL A 129 -2.63 -7.41 0.83
C VAL A 129 -3.85 -6.54 1.16
N ILE A 130 -4.31 -5.78 0.18
CA ILE A 130 -5.54 -4.98 0.27
C ILE A 130 -6.46 -5.50 -0.83
N ASN A 131 -7.56 -6.15 -0.46
CA ASN A 131 -8.44 -6.81 -1.42
C ASN A 131 -9.91 -6.43 -1.19
N SER A 132 -10.44 -5.59 -2.07
CA SER A 132 -11.84 -5.10 -2.01
C SER A 132 -12.85 -6.07 -2.63
N GLY A 133 -12.43 -7.30 -2.94
CA GLY A 133 -13.30 -8.38 -3.39
C GLY A 133 -13.13 -9.66 -2.59
N ASN A 134 -14.19 -10.46 -2.56
CA ASN A 134 -14.21 -11.79 -1.99
C ASN A 134 -15.04 -12.73 -2.87
N HIS A 135 -14.72 -14.01 -2.89
CA HIS A 135 -15.59 -15.00 -3.53
C HIS A 135 -16.84 -15.23 -2.67
N ARG A 136 -17.98 -15.46 -3.32
CA ARG A 136 -19.16 -16.03 -2.64
C ARG A 136 -18.92 -17.51 -2.38
N PHE A 137 -19.28 -17.96 -1.18
CA PHE A 137 -19.09 -19.34 -0.75
C PHE A 137 -20.26 -19.90 0.08
N SER A 138 -21.38 -19.18 0.15
CA SER A 138 -22.52 -19.55 0.99
C SER A 138 -23.34 -20.73 0.45
N ASP A 139 -23.24 -21.04 -0.85
CA ASP A 139 -23.95 -22.17 -1.46
C ASP A 139 -23.03 -23.40 -1.53
N ALA A 140 -23.23 -24.36 -0.64
CA ALA A 140 -22.43 -25.59 -0.60
C ALA A 140 -22.70 -26.54 -1.81
N GLY A 141 -23.79 -26.34 -2.56
CA GLY A 141 -24.16 -27.16 -3.72
C GLY A 141 -23.46 -26.75 -5.02
N ARG A 142 -22.78 -25.61 -5.05
CA ARG A 142 -22.09 -25.07 -6.24
C ARG A 142 -20.61 -24.85 -5.96
N ARG A 143 -19.74 -25.01 -6.96
CA ARG A 143 -18.31 -24.71 -6.79
C ARG A 143 -18.13 -23.21 -6.52
N ILE A 144 -17.22 -22.84 -5.63
CA ILE A 144 -16.95 -21.43 -5.24
C ILE A 144 -16.77 -20.52 -6.47
N ARG A 145 -16.01 -20.96 -7.48
CA ARG A 145 -15.74 -20.18 -8.70
C ARG A 145 -17.00 -19.84 -9.52
N ASP A 146 -18.08 -20.59 -9.34
CA ASP A 146 -19.33 -20.40 -10.08
C ASP A 146 -20.32 -19.51 -9.29
N GLN A 147 -20.03 -19.17 -8.04
CA GLN A 147 -20.96 -18.44 -7.16
C GLN A 147 -20.88 -16.91 -7.31
N GLY A 148 -19.85 -16.39 -7.98
CA GLY A 148 -19.63 -14.95 -8.13
C GLY A 148 -18.80 -14.34 -7.00
N HIS A 149 -18.87 -13.01 -6.85
CA HIS A 149 -18.06 -12.24 -5.91
C HIS A 149 -18.90 -11.25 -5.12
N ASP A 150 -18.49 -11.00 -3.88
CA ASP A 150 -18.91 -9.84 -3.09
C ASP A 150 -17.78 -8.81 -3.11
N ILE A 151 -18.09 -7.58 -3.49
CA ILE A 151 -17.13 -6.49 -3.58
C ILE A 151 -17.62 -5.34 -2.71
N ALA A 152 -16.70 -4.73 -1.97
CA ALA A 152 -17.02 -3.61 -1.08
C ALA A 152 -15.79 -2.71 -0.92
N PRO A 153 -15.98 -1.38 -0.90
CA PRO A 153 -14.85 -0.45 -0.88
C PRO A 153 -14.01 -0.61 0.39
N ILE A 154 -12.73 -0.25 0.29
CA ILE A 154 -11.79 -0.19 1.42
C ILE A 154 -11.30 1.26 1.54
N SER A 155 -11.35 1.81 2.75
CA SER A 155 -10.82 3.15 3.04
C SER A 155 -9.72 3.06 4.08
N VAL A 156 -8.50 3.42 3.70
CA VAL A 156 -7.39 3.66 4.64
C VAL A 156 -7.30 5.17 4.85
N GLY A 157 -7.49 5.62 6.10
CA GLY A 157 -7.43 7.02 6.49
C GLY A 157 -6.05 7.65 6.33
N LYS A 158 -5.91 8.90 6.78
CA LYS A 158 -4.62 9.62 6.77
C LYS A 158 -3.71 9.10 7.87
N ASP A 159 -2.40 9.20 7.68
CA ASP A 159 -1.38 8.86 8.68
C ASP A 159 -1.55 7.45 9.27
N VAL A 160 -2.02 6.50 8.45
CA VAL A 160 -2.18 5.10 8.86
C VAL A 160 -0.89 4.34 8.64
N TRP A 161 -0.52 3.49 9.60
CA TRP A 161 0.54 2.51 9.40
C TRP A 161 -0.02 1.09 9.37
N LEU A 162 0.08 0.45 8.20
CA LEU A 162 -0.13 -1.00 8.06
C LEU A 162 1.23 -1.70 8.17
N GLY A 163 1.38 -2.59 9.14
CA GLY A 163 2.59 -3.39 9.33
C GLY A 163 2.85 -4.38 8.19
N ALA A 164 4.00 -5.07 8.25
CA ALA A 164 4.32 -6.11 7.26
C ALA A 164 3.27 -7.24 7.28
N HIS A 165 2.93 -7.79 6.11
CA HIS A 165 1.98 -8.91 5.97
C HIS A 165 0.58 -8.66 6.57
N VAL A 166 0.13 -7.40 6.63
CA VAL A 166 -1.27 -7.10 6.95
C VAL A 166 -2.18 -7.52 5.80
N SER A 167 -3.38 -8.03 6.10
CA SER A 167 -4.43 -8.25 5.11
C SER A 167 -5.65 -7.41 5.45
N VAL A 168 -6.07 -6.52 4.54
CA VAL A 168 -7.28 -5.70 4.69
C VAL A 168 -8.38 -6.25 3.78
N LEU A 169 -9.50 -6.63 4.37
CA LEU A 169 -10.61 -7.29 3.67
C LEU A 169 -11.64 -6.27 3.15
N ALA A 170 -12.43 -6.70 2.17
CA ALA A 170 -13.47 -5.90 1.54
C ALA A 170 -14.44 -5.28 2.57
N GLY A 171 -14.80 -4.01 2.37
CA GLY A 171 -15.76 -3.28 3.20
C GLY A 171 -15.18 -2.64 4.47
N VAL A 172 -13.87 -2.72 4.68
CA VAL A 172 -13.22 -2.19 5.89
C VAL A 172 -12.83 -0.72 5.75
N ASN A 173 -13.09 0.04 6.81
CA ASN A 173 -12.51 1.36 7.05
C ASN A 173 -11.44 1.30 8.14
N VAL A 174 -10.22 1.72 7.82
CA VAL A 174 -9.12 1.92 8.77
C VAL A 174 -9.02 3.42 9.07
N GLY A 175 -9.37 3.81 10.30
CA GLY A 175 -9.43 5.20 10.71
C GLY A 175 -8.09 5.93 10.67
N GLU A 176 -8.13 7.25 10.55
CA GLU A 176 -6.96 8.14 10.56
C GLU A 176 -6.06 7.88 11.77
N GLY A 177 -4.74 7.88 11.58
CA GLY A 177 -3.75 7.71 12.65
C GLY A 177 -3.67 6.29 13.21
N ALA A 178 -4.44 5.33 12.67
CA ALA A 178 -4.45 3.96 13.17
C ALA A 178 -3.14 3.22 12.86
N VAL A 179 -2.77 2.32 13.76
CA VAL A 179 -1.62 1.43 13.62
C VAL A 179 -2.11 0.00 13.60
N VAL A 180 -1.85 -0.70 12.49
CA VAL A 180 -2.16 -2.13 12.34
C VAL A 180 -0.86 -2.92 12.40
N GLY A 181 -0.68 -3.74 13.44
CA GLY A 181 0.53 -4.52 13.63
C GLY A 181 0.74 -5.57 12.54
N ALA A 182 1.99 -6.00 12.38
CA ALA A 182 2.39 -6.97 11.37
C ALA A 182 1.60 -8.29 11.48
N GLY A 183 1.26 -8.89 10.34
CA GLY A 183 0.55 -10.16 10.24
C GLY A 183 -0.94 -10.10 10.59
N ALA A 184 -1.51 -8.91 10.82
CA ALA A 184 -2.91 -8.79 11.20
C ALA A 184 -3.88 -9.00 10.03
N VAL A 185 -5.04 -9.60 10.30
CA VAL A 185 -6.15 -9.72 9.33
C VAL A 185 -7.28 -8.79 9.75
N VAL A 186 -7.40 -7.67 9.03
CA VAL A 186 -8.38 -6.62 9.29
C VAL A 186 -9.67 -6.99 8.57
N SER A 187 -10.60 -7.59 9.32
CA SER A 187 -11.90 -8.04 8.84
C SER A 187 -13.08 -7.17 9.30
N ARG A 188 -12.81 -6.11 10.05
CA ARG A 188 -13.77 -5.13 10.57
C ARG A 188 -13.09 -3.77 10.65
N ASP A 189 -13.89 -2.72 10.70
CA ASP A 189 -13.40 -1.34 10.84
C ASP A 189 -12.48 -1.16 12.06
N ILE A 190 -11.43 -0.37 11.86
CA ILE A 190 -10.48 0.02 12.89
C ILE A 190 -10.73 1.49 13.22
N PRO A 191 -11.02 1.86 14.49
CA PRO A 191 -11.26 3.26 14.85
C PRO A 191 -10.04 4.15 14.58
N PRO A 192 -10.25 5.47 14.39
CA PRO A 192 -9.16 6.43 14.34
C PRO A 192 -8.25 6.32 15.57
N TYR A 193 -6.94 6.52 15.37
CA TYR A 193 -5.89 6.47 16.38
C TYR A 193 -5.75 5.13 17.11
N ALA A 194 -6.51 4.09 16.74
CA ALA A 194 -6.43 2.78 17.39
C ALA A 194 -5.15 2.03 17.00
N ILE A 195 -4.64 1.24 17.95
CA ILE A 195 -3.61 0.23 17.71
C ILE A 195 -4.31 -1.12 17.65
N ALA A 196 -4.24 -1.81 16.50
CA ALA A 196 -4.89 -3.09 16.27
C ALA A 196 -3.89 -4.17 15.85
N VAL A 197 -4.04 -5.39 16.39
CA VAL A 197 -3.15 -6.53 16.09
C VAL A 197 -3.94 -7.86 16.02
N GLY A 198 -3.34 -8.89 15.40
CA GLY A 198 -3.82 -10.26 15.46
C GLY A 198 -4.69 -10.73 14.29
N VAL A 199 -5.10 -12.00 14.35
CA VAL A 199 -5.93 -12.67 13.34
C VAL A 199 -7.14 -13.30 14.02
N PRO A 200 -8.35 -12.74 13.86
CA PRO A 200 -8.64 -11.42 13.27
C PRO A 200 -8.11 -10.25 14.13
N ALA A 201 -7.90 -9.10 13.50
CA ALA A 201 -7.37 -7.90 14.16
C ALA A 201 -8.30 -7.44 15.30
N ARG A 202 -7.73 -7.04 16.42
CA ARG A 202 -8.42 -6.49 17.60
C ARG A 202 -7.68 -5.25 18.09
N VAL A 203 -8.44 -4.24 18.50
CA VAL A 203 -7.90 -3.04 19.14
C VAL A 203 -7.31 -3.44 20.49
N VAL A 204 -6.05 -3.06 20.72
CA VAL A 204 -5.29 -3.33 21.94
C VAL A 204 -4.82 -2.06 22.64
N GLY A 205 -5.05 -0.90 22.03
CA GLY A 205 -4.70 0.39 22.60
C GLY A 205 -5.01 1.53 21.65
N GLU A 206 -4.53 2.71 22.01
CA GLU A 206 -4.69 3.95 21.26
C GLU A 206 -3.34 4.66 21.15
N ARG A 207 -3.10 5.34 20.03
CA ARG A 207 -1.91 6.13 19.76
C ARG A 207 -2.04 7.49 20.46
N SER A 208 -1.17 7.75 21.43
CA SER A 208 -1.11 9.01 22.21
C SER A 208 -0.09 10.01 21.69
#